data_AF-A0AAV5WM13-F1
#
_entry.id   AF-A0AAV5WM13-F1
#
_cell.length_a   1.000
_cell.length_b   1.000
_cell.length_c   1.000
_cell.angle_alpha   90.00
_cell.angle_beta   90.00
_cell.angle_gamma   90.00
#
_symmetry.space_group_name_H-M   'P 1'
#
loop_
_entity.id
_entity.type
_entity.pdbx_description
1 polymer ?
#
loop_
_entity_poly.entity_id
_entity_poly.type
_entity_poly.pdbx_seq_one_letter_code
_entity_poly.pdbx_strand_id
1 'polypeptide(L)'
;MALPVSMEDTELFPKAAKQLDLTPGTTYDPSAVKEMLSSLSPLWWSRLLISTRGFTINLLHAGDELTLFTVDDAFTAMHARLVGAPDESNGEERRAEREKFIAHIYTIVGFPAVSTALAELARGAGASAEDTSPFVHPSTSEAFTTVFGAPNEATYRIADGQKHAYLVFSRILSLLQARWAQEKGKKKIRFETDPEWQPDNRVVLFEEFGRGNRTWVLLDFDRHILRFWRPRGAAIIFGDRFVEKKKREGLRLCDVCGMLEQGPSQFKALAGFVLCSPECAEEAAKTVK
;
A
#
# COMPACT_ATOMS: atom_id res chain seq x y z
N MET A 1 9.69 18.65 -3.89
CA MET A 1 8.82 18.74 -5.08
C MET A 1 7.51 18.11 -4.65
N ALA A 2 6.35 18.66 -4.99
CA ALA A 2 5.08 18.11 -4.52
C ALA A 2 4.43 17.35 -5.67
N LEU A 3 4.52 16.01 -5.64
CA LEU A 3 3.82 15.14 -6.58
C LEU A 3 2.61 14.56 -5.83
N PRO A 4 1.43 15.19 -5.85
CA PRO A 4 0.30 14.69 -5.07
C PRO A 4 -0.12 13.29 -5.53
N VAL A 5 -0.52 12.44 -4.59
CA VAL A 5 -1.16 11.15 -4.88
C VAL A 5 -2.53 11.18 -4.21
N SER A 6 -3.58 11.11 -5.01
CA SER A 6 -4.98 11.11 -4.56
C SER A 6 -5.77 10.11 -5.38
N MET A 7 -6.64 9.34 -4.73
CA MET A 7 -7.61 8.47 -5.40
C MET A 7 -8.62 9.23 -6.28
N GLU A 8 -8.71 10.56 -6.14
CA GLU A 8 -9.52 11.42 -6.99
C GLU A 8 -8.82 11.81 -8.30
N ASP A 9 -7.52 11.53 -8.39
CA ASP A 9 -6.73 11.71 -9.60
C ASP A 9 -7.12 10.63 -10.62
N THR A 10 -8.03 10.98 -11.53
CA THR A 10 -8.60 10.03 -12.48
C THR A 10 -7.61 9.53 -13.54
N GLU A 11 -6.45 10.18 -13.68
CA GLU A 11 -5.38 9.68 -14.55
C GLU A 11 -4.56 8.59 -13.86
N LEU A 12 -4.37 8.67 -12.54
CA LEU A 12 -3.72 7.60 -11.76
C LEU A 12 -4.70 6.48 -11.38
N PHE A 13 -5.93 6.85 -11.02
CA PHE A 13 -6.98 5.98 -10.48
C PHE A 13 -8.30 6.20 -11.25
N PRO A 14 -8.44 5.65 -12.46
CA PRO A 14 -9.63 5.89 -13.27
C PRO A 14 -10.89 5.30 -12.62
N LYS A 15 -12.01 6.03 -12.68
CA LYS A 15 -13.29 5.63 -12.05
C LYS A 15 -13.83 4.29 -12.58
N ALA A 16 -13.53 3.96 -13.83
CA ALA A 16 -13.82 2.65 -14.39
C ALA A 16 -12.53 1.83 -14.44
N ALA A 17 -12.48 0.77 -13.62
CA ALA A 17 -11.41 -0.22 -13.51
C ALA A 17 -10.77 -0.61 -14.86
N LYS A 18 -11.61 -0.87 -15.87
CA LYS A 18 -11.22 -1.30 -17.23
C LYS A 18 -10.44 -0.27 -18.03
N GLN A 19 -10.33 0.96 -17.54
CA GLN A 19 -9.57 2.03 -18.20
C GLN A 19 -8.10 2.05 -17.77
N LEU A 20 -7.72 1.35 -16.71
CA LEU A 20 -6.31 1.19 -16.37
C LEU A 20 -5.70 0.09 -17.26
N ASP A 21 -4.88 0.50 -18.22
CA ASP A 21 -4.11 -0.42 -19.04
C ASP A 21 -2.98 -1.06 -18.21
N LEU A 22 -3.10 -2.37 -17.97
CA LEU A 22 -2.12 -3.21 -17.27
C LEU A 22 -1.20 -3.97 -18.23
N THR A 23 -1.22 -3.63 -19.52
CA THR A 23 -0.37 -4.30 -20.52
C THR A 23 1.12 -4.16 -20.14
N PRO A 24 1.92 -5.24 -20.24
CA PRO A 24 3.35 -5.20 -19.98
C PRO A 24 4.02 -4.13 -20.87
N GLY A 25 4.70 -3.17 -20.25
CA GLY A 25 5.25 -1.99 -20.93
C GLY A 25 5.38 -0.75 -20.05
N THR A 26 5.29 -0.92 -18.72
CA THR A 26 5.48 0.15 -17.75
C THR A 26 6.90 0.70 -17.87
N THR A 27 7.04 1.96 -18.31
CA THR A 27 8.33 2.62 -18.42
C THR A 27 8.99 2.70 -17.04
N TYR A 28 10.14 2.04 -16.90
CA TYR A 28 11.00 2.14 -15.73
C TYR A 28 12.11 3.15 -16.04
N ASP A 29 12.18 4.23 -15.27
CA ASP A 29 13.26 5.21 -15.32
C ASP A 29 14.04 5.14 -13.99
N PRO A 30 15.21 4.46 -13.98
CA PRO A 30 16.04 4.35 -12.79
C PRO A 30 16.44 5.71 -12.21
N SER A 31 16.66 6.70 -13.07
CA SER A 31 17.08 8.04 -12.66
C SER A 31 15.95 8.78 -11.95
N ALA A 32 14.72 8.69 -12.49
CA ALA A 32 13.54 9.26 -11.85
C ALA A 32 13.25 8.57 -10.52
N VAL A 33 13.33 7.23 -10.45
CA VAL A 33 13.12 6.49 -9.20
C VAL A 33 14.13 6.88 -8.13
N LYS A 34 15.41 6.98 -8.48
CA LYS A 34 16.46 7.44 -7.56
C LYS A 34 16.21 8.85 -7.04
N GLU A 35 15.80 9.77 -7.91
CA GLU A 35 15.45 11.14 -7.53
C GLU A 35 14.20 11.20 -6.63
N MET A 36 13.16 10.44 -6.97
CA MET A 36 11.93 10.32 -6.19
C MET A 36 12.19 9.76 -4.79
N LEU A 37 12.96 8.67 -4.68
CA LEU A 37 13.35 8.07 -3.39
C LEU A 37 14.17 9.05 -2.52
N SER A 38 14.93 9.95 -3.15
CA SER A 38 15.73 10.96 -2.46
C SER A 38 14.91 12.19 -2.06
N SER A 39 13.80 12.47 -2.76
CA SER A 39 13.05 13.73 -2.66
C SER A 39 11.71 13.60 -1.94
N LEU A 40 11.13 12.41 -1.92
CA LEU A 40 9.80 12.13 -1.37
C LEU A 40 9.93 11.48 0.00
N SER A 41 9.08 11.89 0.94
CA SER A 41 9.11 11.39 2.32
C SER A 41 8.60 9.94 2.40
N PRO A 42 8.98 9.18 3.45
CA PRO A 42 8.38 7.86 3.71
C PRO A 42 6.85 7.90 3.77
N LEU A 43 6.27 8.97 4.32
CA LEU A 43 4.82 9.18 4.35
C LEU A 43 4.22 9.25 2.95
N TRP A 44 4.90 9.88 2.00
CA TRP A 44 4.47 9.94 0.61
C TRP A 44 4.39 8.53 -0.01
N TRP A 45 5.43 7.73 0.17
CA TRP A 45 5.48 6.34 -0.33
C TRP A 45 4.40 5.46 0.32
N SER A 46 4.15 5.65 1.61
CA SER A 46 3.05 4.97 2.30
C SER A 46 1.70 5.35 1.71
N ARG A 47 1.45 6.63 1.41
CA ARG A 47 0.20 7.10 0.79
C ARG A 47 0.01 6.54 -0.61
N LEU A 48 1.09 6.45 -1.40
CA LEU A 48 1.05 5.80 -2.70
C LEU A 48 0.58 4.36 -2.60
N LEU A 49 1.19 3.58 -1.69
CA LEU A 49 0.84 2.17 -1.50
C LEU A 49 -0.60 1.99 -1.00
N ILE A 50 -1.05 2.80 -0.05
CA ILE A 50 -2.42 2.78 0.46
C ILE A 50 -3.44 3.07 -0.66
N SER A 51 -3.19 4.10 -1.46
CA SER A 51 -4.09 4.48 -2.57
C SER A 51 -4.11 3.39 -3.65
N THR A 52 -2.94 2.89 -4.02
CA THR A 52 -2.79 1.79 -4.99
C THR A 52 -3.51 0.53 -4.51
N ARG A 53 -3.40 0.18 -3.23
CA ARG A 53 -4.10 -0.96 -2.62
C ARG A 53 -5.61 -0.80 -2.68
N GLY A 54 -6.13 0.36 -2.25
CA GLY A 54 -7.56 0.66 -2.30
C GLY A 54 -8.11 0.57 -3.73
N PHE A 55 -7.37 1.07 -4.72
CA PHE A 55 -7.74 0.92 -6.11
C PHE A 55 -7.71 -0.54 -6.58
N THR A 56 -6.64 -1.28 -6.27
CA THR A 56 -6.45 -2.67 -6.69
C THR A 56 -7.59 -3.57 -6.21
N ILE A 57 -8.03 -3.42 -4.96
CA ILE A 57 -9.14 -4.21 -4.43
C ILE A 57 -10.45 -3.93 -5.16
N ASN A 58 -10.70 -2.67 -5.54
CA ASN A 58 -11.88 -2.33 -6.34
C ASN A 58 -11.82 -2.88 -7.78
N LEU A 59 -10.64 -3.29 -8.28
CA LEU A 59 -10.52 -4.00 -9.56
C LEU A 59 -10.89 -5.48 -9.46
N LEU A 60 -10.71 -6.06 -8.27
CA LEU A 60 -10.89 -7.49 -8.03
C LEU A 60 -12.36 -7.78 -7.72
N HIS A 61 -12.85 -8.93 -8.19
CA HIS A 61 -14.23 -9.33 -7.92
C HIS A 61 -14.39 -9.75 -6.46
N ALA A 62 -15.44 -9.25 -5.79
CA ALA A 62 -15.82 -9.51 -4.40
C ALA A 62 -16.03 -11.00 -4.01
N GLY A 63 -15.90 -11.94 -4.96
CA GLY A 63 -16.11 -13.38 -4.74
C GLY A 63 -14.83 -14.17 -4.47
N ASP A 64 -13.65 -13.55 -4.52
CA ASP A 64 -12.36 -14.23 -4.41
C ASP A 64 -11.56 -13.71 -3.19
N GLU A 65 -12.00 -14.12 -2.00
CA GLU A 65 -11.38 -13.75 -0.73
C GLU A 65 -9.88 -14.11 -0.68
N LEU A 66 -9.49 -15.25 -1.25
CA LEU A 66 -8.09 -15.70 -1.26
C LEU A 66 -7.19 -14.76 -2.07
N THR A 67 -7.67 -14.30 -3.22
CA THR A 67 -6.95 -13.29 -4.01
C THR A 67 -6.86 -11.95 -3.27
N LEU A 68 -7.89 -11.55 -2.52
CA LEU A 68 -7.82 -10.32 -1.71
C LEU A 68 -6.76 -10.42 -0.60
N PHE A 69 -6.69 -11.54 0.12
CA PHE A 69 -5.67 -11.75 1.17
C PHE A 69 -4.24 -11.71 0.60
N THR A 70 -4.00 -12.43 -0.50
CA THR A 70 -2.67 -12.45 -1.11
C THR A 70 -2.27 -11.08 -1.66
N VAL A 71 -3.18 -10.32 -2.26
CA VAL A 71 -2.93 -8.94 -2.69
C VAL A 71 -2.56 -8.03 -1.52
N ASP A 72 -3.23 -8.16 -0.37
CA ASP A 72 -2.89 -7.41 0.84
C ASP A 72 -1.51 -7.77 1.41
N ASP A 73 -1.13 -9.05 1.36
CA ASP A 73 0.22 -9.48 1.75
C ASP A 73 1.28 -8.83 0.86
N ALA A 74 1.02 -8.70 -0.46
CA ALA A 74 1.92 -8.02 -1.37
C ALA A 74 2.08 -6.54 -1.02
N PHE A 75 0.99 -5.83 -0.70
CA PHE A 75 1.05 -4.44 -0.27
C PHE A 75 1.76 -4.27 1.09
N THR A 76 1.58 -5.23 1.99
CA THR A 76 2.31 -5.26 3.27
C THR A 76 3.82 -5.41 3.04
N ALA A 77 4.23 -6.36 2.17
CA ALA A 77 5.63 -6.55 1.80
C ALA A 77 6.21 -5.33 1.09
N MET A 78 5.48 -4.73 0.15
CA MET A 78 5.90 -3.50 -0.52
C MET A 78 6.08 -2.35 0.47
N HIS A 79 5.17 -2.17 1.41
CA HIS A 79 5.25 -1.11 2.42
C HIS A 79 6.45 -1.28 3.34
N ALA A 80 6.65 -2.49 3.86
CA ALA A 80 7.79 -2.81 4.72
C ALA A 80 9.14 -2.51 4.03
N ARG A 81 9.27 -2.84 2.75
CA ARG A 81 10.50 -2.64 1.98
C ARG A 81 10.71 -1.20 1.49
N LEU A 82 9.65 -0.54 1.00
CA LEU A 82 9.74 0.79 0.38
C LEU A 82 9.71 1.95 1.37
N VAL A 83 8.98 1.80 2.48
CA VAL A 83 8.80 2.88 3.44
C VAL A 83 9.86 2.79 4.53
N GLY A 84 10.08 1.60 5.12
CA GLY A 84 10.99 1.39 6.25
C GLY A 84 10.54 2.11 7.53
N ALA A 85 10.83 1.58 8.72
CA ALA A 85 10.26 2.13 9.96
C ALA A 85 10.59 3.64 10.08
N PRO A 86 9.67 4.48 10.60
CA PRO A 86 9.84 5.94 10.60
C PRO A 86 11.14 6.44 11.25
N ASP A 87 11.70 5.64 12.16
CA ASP A 87 12.90 5.95 12.95
C ASP A 87 14.20 5.39 12.33
N GLU A 88 14.11 4.59 11.27
CA GLU A 88 15.29 4.11 10.54
C GLU A 88 15.82 5.24 9.66
N SER A 89 17.06 5.67 9.91
CA SER A 89 17.71 6.70 9.11
C SER A 89 17.74 6.26 7.62
N ASN A 90 17.39 7.18 6.71
CA ASN A 90 17.43 6.95 5.26
C ASN A 90 18.90 6.94 4.75
N GLY A 91 19.68 5.94 5.17
CA GLY A 91 21.04 5.69 4.69
C GLY A 91 21.09 5.31 3.21
N GLU A 92 22.27 5.43 2.61
CA GLU A 92 22.51 5.14 1.19
C GLU A 92 22.26 3.67 0.85
N GLU A 93 22.66 2.75 1.72
CA GLU A 93 22.40 1.30 1.58
C GLU A 93 20.91 0.99 1.52
N ARG A 94 20.12 1.54 2.45
CA ARG A 94 18.66 1.34 2.44
C ARG A 94 17.99 1.94 1.20
N ARG A 95 18.51 3.05 0.69
CA ARG A 95 18.03 3.62 -0.58
C ARG A 95 18.32 2.67 -1.74
N ALA A 96 19.52 2.11 -1.80
CA ALA A 96 19.91 1.14 -2.82
C ALA A 96 19.03 -0.13 -2.75
N GLU A 97 18.68 -0.61 -1.56
CA GLU A 97 17.73 -1.73 -1.39
C GLU A 97 16.34 -1.40 -1.93
N ARG A 98 15.81 -0.20 -1.64
CA ARG A 98 14.51 0.26 -2.16
C ARG A 98 14.54 0.37 -3.68
N GLU A 99 15.60 0.95 -4.24
CA GLU A 99 15.80 1.07 -5.69
C GLU A 99 15.86 -0.31 -6.34
N LYS A 100 16.65 -1.24 -5.77
CA LYS A 100 16.74 -2.63 -6.24
C LYS A 100 15.39 -3.35 -6.18
N PHE A 101 14.63 -3.15 -5.11
CA PHE A 101 13.30 -3.76 -4.97
C PHE A 101 12.30 -3.22 -6.01
N ILE A 102 12.30 -1.91 -6.28
CA ILE A 102 11.49 -1.34 -7.37
C ILE A 102 11.93 -1.92 -8.72
N ALA A 103 13.23 -1.98 -8.99
CA ALA A 103 13.75 -2.58 -10.23
C ALA A 103 13.27 -4.03 -10.40
N HIS A 104 13.30 -4.84 -9.33
CA HIS A 104 12.77 -6.21 -9.34
C HIS A 104 11.28 -6.28 -9.66
N ILE A 105 10.46 -5.37 -9.13
CA ILE A 105 9.04 -5.29 -9.49
C ILE A 105 8.88 -5.06 -10.99
N TYR A 106 9.66 -4.14 -11.58
CA TYR A 106 9.64 -3.88 -13.03
C TYR A 106 10.12 -5.08 -13.86
N THR A 107 11.13 -5.81 -13.40
CA THR A 107 11.57 -7.07 -14.02
C THR A 107 10.45 -8.12 -13.99
N ILE A 108 9.70 -8.22 -12.89
CA ILE A 108 8.59 -9.17 -12.74
C ILE A 108 7.44 -8.83 -13.70
N VAL A 109 6.93 -7.60 -13.65
CA VAL A 109 5.79 -7.19 -14.49
C VAL A 109 6.16 -7.07 -15.97
N GLY A 110 7.45 -6.92 -16.28
CA GLY A 110 7.99 -6.92 -17.63
C GLY A 110 8.18 -8.32 -18.22
N PHE A 111 8.02 -9.39 -17.44
CA PHE A 111 8.10 -10.74 -17.96
C PHE A 111 6.95 -11.01 -18.95
N PRO A 112 7.23 -11.54 -20.16
CA PRO A 112 6.20 -11.80 -21.16
C PRO A 112 5.05 -12.66 -20.62
N ALA A 113 3.82 -12.16 -20.77
CA ALA A 113 2.62 -12.84 -20.28
C ALA A 113 2.71 -13.30 -18.80
N VAL A 114 3.35 -12.51 -17.93
CA VAL A 114 3.55 -12.83 -16.50
C VAL A 114 2.31 -13.36 -15.81
N SER A 115 1.13 -12.78 -16.10
CA SER A 115 -0.13 -13.22 -15.48
C SER A 115 -0.53 -14.64 -15.85
N THR A 116 -0.26 -15.06 -17.09
CA THR A 116 -0.53 -16.42 -17.58
C THR A 116 0.54 -17.38 -17.07
N ALA A 117 1.82 -16.98 -17.13
CA ALA A 117 2.94 -17.79 -16.68
C ALA A 117 2.81 -18.16 -15.18
N LEU A 118 2.47 -17.18 -14.33
CA LEU A 118 2.25 -17.43 -12.89
C LEU A 118 1.04 -18.34 -12.63
N ALA A 119 -0.05 -18.19 -13.39
CA ALA A 119 -1.24 -19.02 -13.25
C ALA A 119 -1.01 -20.47 -13.71
N GLU A 120 -0.14 -20.69 -14.69
CA GLU A 120 0.26 -22.03 -15.12
C GLU A 120 1.14 -22.71 -14.08
N LEU A 121 2.13 -21.99 -13.54
CA LEU A 121 2.99 -22.49 -12.45
C LEU A 121 2.17 -22.83 -11.19
N ALA A 122 1.22 -21.97 -10.81
CA ALA A 122 0.36 -22.21 -9.64
C ALA A 122 -0.55 -23.44 -9.81
N ARG A 123 -0.91 -23.80 -11.05
CA ARG A 123 -1.69 -25.01 -11.37
C ARG A 123 -0.84 -26.28 -11.44
N GLY A 124 0.47 -26.20 -11.23
CA GLY A 124 1.36 -27.34 -11.34
C GLY A 124 1.57 -27.81 -12.78
N ALA A 125 1.24 -26.97 -13.78
CA ALA A 125 1.69 -27.19 -15.15
C ALA A 125 3.21 -26.99 -15.13
N GLY A 126 3.95 -28.10 -15.02
CA GLY A 126 5.38 -28.10 -14.78
C GLY A 126 6.10 -27.19 -15.76
N ALA A 127 7.02 -26.36 -15.24
CA ALA A 127 8.01 -25.66 -16.03
C ALA A 127 8.95 -26.68 -16.67
N SER A 128 8.50 -27.35 -17.73
CA SER A 128 9.28 -28.38 -18.41
C SER A 128 10.35 -27.81 -19.35
N ALA A 129 10.61 -26.50 -19.31
CA ALA A 129 11.69 -25.87 -20.04
C ALA A 129 12.26 -24.66 -19.27
N GLU A 130 13.59 -24.56 -19.21
CA GLU A 130 14.36 -23.44 -18.65
C GLU A 130 13.95 -22.07 -19.21
N ASP A 131 13.31 -22.05 -20.39
CA ASP A 131 12.84 -20.83 -21.07
C ASP A 131 11.42 -20.37 -20.69
N THR A 132 10.67 -21.14 -19.87
CA THR A 132 9.25 -20.82 -19.57
C THR A 132 8.99 -20.29 -18.17
N SER A 133 9.83 -20.63 -17.18
CA SER A 133 9.60 -20.19 -15.81
C SER A 133 10.41 -18.93 -15.46
N PRO A 134 9.75 -17.83 -15.05
CA PRO A 134 10.46 -16.62 -14.63
C PRO A 134 11.36 -16.81 -13.41
N PHE A 135 11.16 -17.89 -12.64
CA PHE A 135 11.97 -18.21 -11.46
C PHE A 135 13.31 -18.87 -11.81
N VAL A 136 13.45 -19.46 -13.00
CA VAL A 136 14.69 -20.11 -13.45
C VAL A 136 15.37 -19.35 -14.57
N HIS A 137 14.64 -18.46 -15.27
CA HIS A 137 15.18 -17.68 -16.37
C HIS A 137 16.33 -16.75 -15.89
N PRO A 138 17.50 -16.75 -16.56
CA PRO A 138 18.71 -16.06 -16.07
C PRO A 138 18.55 -14.56 -15.80
N SER A 139 17.71 -13.87 -16.57
CA SER A 139 17.50 -12.43 -16.43
C SER A 139 16.44 -12.03 -15.39
N THR A 140 15.62 -12.98 -14.90
CA THR A 140 14.50 -12.67 -14.01
C THR A 140 14.52 -13.44 -12.69
N SER A 141 15.27 -14.55 -12.62
CA SER A 141 15.29 -15.44 -11.45
C SER A 141 15.61 -14.72 -10.15
N GLU A 142 16.59 -13.81 -10.14
CA GLU A 142 16.94 -13.02 -8.96
C GLU A 142 15.76 -12.15 -8.50
N ALA A 143 15.09 -11.47 -9.43
CA ALA A 143 13.96 -10.61 -9.11
C ALA A 143 12.80 -11.41 -8.51
N PHE A 144 12.39 -12.49 -9.17
CA PHE A 144 11.31 -13.36 -8.69
C PHE A 144 11.64 -14.00 -7.34
N THR A 145 12.87 -14.49 -7.16
CA THR A 145 13.31 -15.12 -5.91
C THR A 145 13.39 -14.10 -4.77
N THR A 146 13.81 -12.87 -5.04
CA THR A 146 13.89 -11.81 -4.02
C THR A 146 12.52 -11.33 -3.57
N VAL A 147 11.53 -11.29 -4.47
CA VAL A 147 10.18 -10.82 -4.15
C VAL A 147 9.34 -11.92 -3.53
N PHE A 148 9.32 -13.13 -4.11
CA PHE A 148 8.42 -14.20 -3.72
C PHE A 148 9.08 -15.32 -2.89
N GLY A 149 10.41 -15.43 -2.93
CA GLY A 149 11.16 -16.53 -2.31
C GLY A 149 11.58 -17.62 -3.29
N ALA A 150 12.24 -18.66 -2.76
CA ALA A 150 12.76 -19.76 -3.58
C ALA A 150 11.63 -20.49 -4.34
N PRO A 151 11.87 -20.96 -5.58
CA PRO A 151 10.86 -21.62 -6.39
C PRO A 151 10.37 -22.92 -5.74
N ASN A 152 9.06 -22.99 -5.49
CA ASN A 152 8.34 -24.19 -5.06
C ASN A 152 6.83 -23.96 -5.29
N GLU A 153 6.02 -25.01 -5.10
CA GLU A 153 4.57 -24.95 -5.31
C GLU A 153 3.87 -23.84 -4.49
N ALA A 154 4.29 -23.63 -3.23
CA ALA A 154 3.73 -22.57 -2.40
C ALA A 154 4.09 -21.18 -2.94
N THR A 155 5.35 -20.96 -3.31
CA THR A 155 5.83 -19.71 -3.90
C THR A 155 5.10 -19.37 -5.20
N TYR A 156 4.80 -20.36 -6.04
CA TYR A 156 4.07 -20.13 -7.28
C TYR A 156 2.62 -19.68 -7.03
N ARG A 157 1.93 -20.30 -6.07
CA ARG A 157 0.58 -19.87 -5.65
C ARG A 157 0.59 -18.45 -5.06
N ILE A 158 1.60 -18.14 -4.24
CA ILE A 158 1.78 -16.79 -3.67
C ILE A 158 1.99 -15.78 -4.79
N ALA A 159 2.92 -16.04 -5.71
CA ALA A 159 3.21 -15.13 -6.82
C ALA A 159 1.98 -14.90 -7.70
N ASP A 160 1.21 -15.95 -7.99
CA ASP A 160 -0.01 -15.86 -8.77
C ASP A 160 -1.11 -15.02 -8.08
N GLY A 161 -1.32 -15.21 -6.77
CA GLY A 161 -2.27 -14.40 -5.99
C GLY A 161 -1.85 -12.93 -5.88
N GLN A 162 -0.54 -12.69 -5.71
CA GLN A 162 0.01 -11.35 -5.49
C GLN A 162 0.16 -10.50 -6.76
N LYS A 163 0.13 -11.11 -7.95
CA LYS A 163 0.50 -10.45 -9.23
C LYS A 163 -0.24 -9.13 -9.50
N HIS A 164 -1.52 -9.05 -9.13
CA HIS A 164 -2.33 -7.85 -9.37
C HIS A 164 -1.81 -6.63 -8.61
N ALA A 165 -1.32 -6.82 -7.38
CA ALA A 165 -0.74 -5.75 -6.58
C ALA A 165 0.47 -5.13 -7.29
N TYR A 166 1.38 -5.97 -7.80
CA TYR A 166 2.59 -5.53 -8.48
C TYR A 166 2.30 -4.89 -9.84
N LEU A 167 1.36 -5.44 -10.63
CA LEU A 167 0.94 -4.88 -11.92
C LEU A 167 0.32 -3.49 -11.78
N VAL A 168 -0.58 -3.31 -10.82
CA VAL A 168 -1.25 -2.03 -10.58
C VAL A 168 -0.27 -1.01 -10.00
N PHE A 169 0.55 -1.42 -9.03
CA PHE A 169 1.58 -0.56 -8.44
C PHE A 169 2.59 -0.06 -9.48
N SER A 170 3.15 -0.96 -10.29
CA SER A 170 4.13 -0.58 -11.31
C SER A 170 3.52 0.37 -12.34
N ARG A 171 2.27 0.14 -12.75
CA ARG A 171 1.57 1.01 -13.69
C ARG A 171 1.40 2.42 -13.14
N ILE A 172 0.89 2.56 -11.92
CA ILE A 172 0.73 3.87 -11.26
C ILE A 172 2.09 4.54 -11.06
N LEU A 173 3.11 3.80 -10.65
CA LEU A 173 4.45 4.34 -10.47
C LEU A 173 5.08 4.79 -11.80
N SER A 174 4.82 4.14 -12.93
CA SER A 174 5.25 4.62 -14.25
C SER A 174 4.60 5.94 -14.64
N LEU A 175 3.29 6.10 -14.38
CA LEU A 175 2.59 7.37 -14.62
C LEU A 175 3.20 8.49 -13.77
N LEU A 176 3.51 8.19 -12.51
CA LEU A 176 4.16 9.13 -11.59
C LEU A 176 5.58 9.49 -12.04
N GLN A 177 6.37 8.55 -12.55
CA GLN A 177 7.69 8.83 -13.13
C GLN A 177 7.59 9.74 -14.37
N ALA A 178 6.63 9.48 -15.26
CA ALA A 178 6.41 10.33 -16.42
C ALA A 178 6.03 11.77 -16.01
N ARG A 179 5.18 11.93 -15.00
CA ARG A 179 4.84 13.23 -14.42
C ARG A 179 6.04 13.91 -13.76
N TRP A 180 6.82 13.16 -12.99
CA TRP A 180 8.05 13.65 -12.35
C TRP A 180 9.01 14.26 -13.38
N ALA A 181 9.20 13.59 -14.52
CA ALA A 181 10.03 14.09 -15.62
C ALA A 181 9.48 15.40 -16.23
N GLN A 182 8.16 15.55 -16.35
CA GLN A 182 7.51 16.74 -16.91
C GLN A 182 7.46 17.96 -15.96
N GLU A 183 7.52 17.72 -14.65
CA GLU A 183 7.52 18.76 -13.62
C GLU A 183 8.94 19.27 -13.29
N LYS A 184 9.97 18.55 -13.75
CA LYS A 184 11.38 18.92 -13.58
C LYS A 184 11.66 20.30 -14.20
N GLY A 185 11.99 21.28 -13.36
CA GLY A 185 12.39 22.63 -13.78
C GLY A 185 11.28 23.70 -13.81
N LYS A 186 10.02 23.37 -13.52
CA LYS A 186 8.94 24.37 -13.45
C LYS A 186 8.88 25.05 -12.08
N LYS A 187 8.66 26.39 -12.04
CA LYS A 187 8.45 27.14 -10.79
C LYS A 187 7.20 26.60 -10.08
N LYS A 188 7.40 26.07 -8.87
CA LYS A 188 6.35 25.43 -8.08
C LYS A 188 5.31 26.44 -7.60
N ILE A 189 4.03 26.14 -7.82
CA ILE A 189 2.96 26.64 -6.96
C ILE A 189 3.14 25.91 -5.62
N ARG A 190 3.27 26.68 -4.53
CA ARG A 190 3.34 26.11 -3.16
C ARG A 190 1.95 25.60 -2.80
N PHE A 191 1.73 24.30 -2.98
CA PHE A 191 0.53 23.60 -2.48
C PHE A 191 0.56 23.35 -0.96
N GLU A 192 1.49 23.95 -0.22
CA GLU A 192 1.53 23.88 1.25
C GLU A 192 0.32 24.57 1.92
N THR A 193 -0.50 25.33 1.18
CA THR A 193 -1.51 26.24 1.75
C THR A 193 -2.93 26.12 1.18
N ASP A 194 -3.27 25.09 0.39
CA ASP A 194 -4.63 24.94 -0.12
C ASP A 194 -5.57 24.29 0.94
N PRO A 195 -6.66 24.95 1.39
CA PRO A 195 -7.52 24.47 2.48
C PRO A 195 -8.26 23.16 2.18
N GLU A 196 -8.36 22.74 0.92
CA GLU A 196 -8.88 21.42 0.53
C GLU A 196 -7.82 20.31 0.57
N TRP A 197 -6.53 20.68 0.61
CA TRP A 197 -5.37 19.80 0.49
C TRP A 197 -4.39 19.87 1.66
N GLN A 198 -4.76 20.53 2.75
CA GLN A 198 -4.15 20.26 4.05
C GLN A 198 -4.26 18.77 4.34
N PRO A 199 -3.24 18.14 4.96
CA PRO A 199 -3.19 16.73 5.24
C PRO A 199 -4.28 16.42 6.25
N ASP A 200 -5.51 16.22 5.78
CA ASP A 200 -6.54 15.63 6.58
C ASP A 200 -6.19 14.15 6.57
N ASN A 201 -5.16 13.77 7.36
CA ASN A 201 -4.95 12.59 8.23
C ASN A 201 -5.78 11.31 7.99
N ARG A 202 -6.30 11.17 6.77
CA ARG A 202 -7.14 10.12 6.23
C ARG A 202 -6.21 9.11 5.58
N VAL A 203 -5.73 8.15 6.36
CA VAL A 203 -5.62 6.82 5.78
C VAL A 203 -7.06 6.31 5.73
N VAL A 204 -7.71 6.44 4.57
CA VAL A 204 -8.97 5.76 4.35
C VAL A 204 -8.63 4.29 4.14
N LEU A 205 -8.81 3.49 5.19
CA LEU A 205 -8.86 2.04 5.10
C LEU A 205 -10.15 1.73 4.33
N PHE A 206 -10.05 1.47 3.03
CA PHE A 206 -11.23 1.36 2.16
C PHE A 206 -11.95 0.02 2.37
N GLU A 207 -13.24 0.16 2.65
CA GLU A 207 -14.36 -0.75 2.41
C GLU A 207 -14.51 -0.99 0.88
N GLU A 208 -15.00 -2.18 0.50
CA GLU A 208 -15.49 -2.45 -0.87
C GLU A 208 -16.49 -1.36 -1.29
N PHE A 209 -16.19 -0.62 -2.35
CA PHE A 209 -17.16 0.31 -2.93
C PHE A 209 -18.29 -0.47 -3.59
N GLY A 210 -19.38 -0.75 -2.87
CA GLY A 210 -20.61 -1.19 -3.55
C GLY A 210 -21.78 -1.73 -2.76
N ARG A 211 -21.65 -2.18 -1.51
CA ARG A 211 -22.78 -2.81 -0.80
C ARG A 211 -22.87 -2.36 0.65
N GLY A 212 -23.90 -1.58 0.94
CA GLY A 212 -24.18 -1.09 2.28
C GLY A 212 -24.30 -2.23 3.29
N ASN A 213 -23.30 -2.35 4.17
CA ASN A 213 -23.46 -2.54 5.61
C ASN A 213 -22.09 -2.42 6.31
N ARG A 214 -22.02 -1.48 7.25
CA ARG A 214 -20.82 -0.91 7.86
C ARG A 214 -20.23 -1.84 8.93
N THR A 215 -19.45 -2.83 8.54
CA THR A 215 -18.56 -3.54 9.46
C THR A 215 -17.14 -3.45 8.93
N TRP A 216 -16.32 -2.64 9.59
CA TRP A 216 -14.91 -2.45 9.26
C TRP A 216 -14.13 -3.71 9.62
N VAL A 217 -13.93 -4.61 8.66
CA VAL A 217 -12.93 -5.66 8.81
C VAL A 217 -11.59 -5.03 8.47
N LEU A 218 -10.80 -4.70 9.50
CA LEU A 218 -9.39 -4.35 9.30
C LEU A 218 -8.71 -5.56 8.66
N LEU A 219 -8.13 -5.38 7.49
CA LEU A 219 -7.31 -6.39 6.84
C LEU A 219 -5.86 -6.27 7.34
N ASP A 220 -5.02 -7.25 7.03
CA ASP A 220 -3.67 -7.31 7.62
C ASP A 220 -2.78 -6.15 7.17
N PHE A 221 -2.99 -5.64 5.95
CA PHE A 221 -2.36 -4.40 5.50
C PHE A 221 -2.77 -3.21 6.38
N ASP A 222 -4.04 -3.09 6.74
CA ASP A 222 -4.53 -2.03 7.61
C ASP A 222 -3.87 -2.10 9.00
N ARG A 223 -3.79 -3.30 9.58
CA ARG A 223 -3.09 -3.55 10.85
C ARG A 223 -1.60 -3.18 10.76
N HIS A 224 -0.94 -3.53 9.66
CA HIS A 224 0.45 -3.19 9.39
C HIS A 224 0.67 -1.68 9.37
N ILE A 225 -0.14 -0.93 8.62
CA ILE A 225 -0.06 0.54 8.55
C ILE A 225 -0.24 1.17 9.93
N LEU A 226 -1.22 0.70 10.72
CA LEU A 226 -1.48 1.19 12.07
C LEU A 226 -0.30 0.93 13.01
N ARG A 227 0.29 -0.27 12.95
CA ARG A 227 1.47 -0.63 13.73
C ARG A 227 2.70 0.21 13.33
N PHE A 228 2.83 0.51 12.05
CA PHE A 228 4.01 1.17 11.49
C PHE A 228 4.06 2.66 11.83
N TRP A 229 2.95 3.37 11.65
CA TRP A 229 2.91 4.80 11.91
C TRP A 229 2.62 5.16 13.37
N ARG A 230 2.31 4.16 14.22
CA ARG A 230 1.98 4.27 15.65
C ARG A 230 1.42 5.66 16.00
N PRO A 231 0.19 5.99 15.57
CA PRO A 231 -0.41 7.27 15.92
C PRO A 231 -0.45 7.41 17.45
N ARG A 232 0.33 8.33 18.02
CA ARG A 232 0.09 8.80 19.39
C ARG A 232 -1.21 9.60 19.35
N GLY A 233 -2.33 8.91 19.52
CA GLY A 233 -3.65 9.50 19.35
C GLY A 233 -4.00 9.76 17.88
N ALA A 234 -4.97 9.00 17.37
CA ALA A 234 -6.05 9.43 16.48
C ALA A 234 -5.80 10.23 15.18
N ALA A 235 -4.58 10.53 14.75
CA ALA A 235 -4.36 11.35 13.55
C ALA A 235 -4.22 10.53 12.26
N ILE A 236 -4.54 9.23 12.25
CA ILE A 236 -4.22 8.38 11.09
C ILE A 236 -5.42 7.57 10.60
N ILE A 237 -6.40 7.26 11.45
CA ILE A 237 -7.47 6.30 11.10
C ILE A 237 -8.67 6.98 10.43
N PHE A 238 -8.85 8.26 10.69
CA PHE A 238 -9.98 9.03 10.22
C PHE A 238 -9.51 10.44 9.95
N GLY A 239 -10.05 11.08 8.92
CA GLY A 239 -9.80 12.51 8.72
C GLY A 239 -10.25 13.29 9.93
N ASP A 240 -9.52 14.34 10.26
CA ASP A 240 -9.79 15.22 11.38
C ASP A 240 -11.23 15.75 11.28
N ARG A 241 -11.73 16.05 10.07
CA ARG A 241 -13.14 16.40 9.86
C ARG A 241 -14.13 15.27 10.19
N PHE A 242 -13.81 14.02 9.87
CA PHE A 242 -14.66 12.88 10.23
C PHE A 242 -14.63 12.65 11.74
N VAL A 243 -13.45 12.68 12.36
CA VAL A 243 -13.29 12.56 13.81
C VAL A 243 -14.06 13.66 14.52
N GLU A 244 -13.92 14.91 14.11
CA GLU A 244 -14.65 16.03 14.72
C GLU A 244 -16.16 15.90 14.57
N LYS A 245 -16.63 15.47 13.39
CA LYS A 245 -18.05 15.20 13.18
C LYS A 245 -18.53 14.10 14.12
N LYS A 246 -17.77 13.01 14.26
CA LYS A 246 -18.12 11.87 15.13
C LYS A 246 -18.01 12.21 16.62
N LYS A 247 -17.05 13.03 17.03
CA LYS A 247 -16.96 13.61 18.37
C LYS A 247 -18.16 14.51 18.68
N ARG A 248 -18.60 15.33 17.70
CA ARG A 248 -19.85 16.12 17.82
C ARG A 248 -21.09 15.24 17.94
N GLU A 249 -21.08 14.06 17.34
CA GLU A 249 -22.11 13.02 17.51
C GLU A 249 -21.96 12.22 18.83
N GLY A 250 -20.99 12.56 19.69
CA GLY A 250 -20.79 11.94 21.01
C GLY A 250 -19.93 10.67 21.02
N LEU A 251 -19.29 10.32 19.90
CA LEU A 251 -18.42 9.16 19.79
C LEU A 251 -16.98 9.49 20.20
N ARG A 252 -16.33 8.55 20.88
CA ARG A 252 -14.95 8.69 21.37
C ARG A 252 -13.98 7.81 20.58
N LEU A 253 -12.69 8.10 20.73
CA LEU A 253 -11.60 7.32 20.16
C LEU A 253 -10.89 6.55 21.26
N CYS A 254 -10.33 5.39 20.93
CA CYS A 254 -9.38 4.71 21.80
C CYS A 254 -8.08 5.52 21.88
N ASP A 255 -7.62 5.82 23.09
CA ASP A 255 -6.41 6.63 23.32
C ASP A 255 -5.12 5.90 22.95
N VAL A 256 -5.19 4.57 22.78
CA VAL A 256 -4.04 3.73 22.42
C VAL A 256 -3.98 3.47 20.93
N CYS A 257 -5.06 2.92 20.35
CA CYS A 257 -5.06 2.49 18.95
C CYS A 257 -5.80 3.43 18.02
N GLY A 258 -6.51 4.46 18.52
CA GLY A 258 -7.26 5.40 17.68
C GLY A 258 -8.56 4.86 17.06
N MET A 259 -9.00 3.65 17.43
CA MET A 259 -10.28 3.10 16.97
C MET A 259 -11.44 4.03 17.38
N LEU A 260 -12.43 4.24 16.52
CA LEU A 260 -13.63 5.05 16.82
C LEU A 260 -14.77 4.17 17.33
N GLU A 261 -15.49 4.65 18.35
CA GLU A 261 -16.71 4.03 18.84
C GLU A 261 -17.73 3.84 17.70
N GLN A 262 -18.35 2.67 17.62
CA GLN A 262 -19.45 2.35 16.70
C GLN A 262 -20.81 2.75 17.29
N GLY A 263 -20.87 3.04 18.59
CA GLY A 263 -22.01 3.61 19.30
C GLY A 263 -21.57 4.41 20.52
N PRO A 264 -22.33 5.43 20.97
CA PRO A 264 -21.93 6.26 22.09
C PRO A 264 -21.63 5.43 23.34
N SER A 265 -20.50 5.72 23.99
CA SER A 265 -20.08 5.06 25.24
C SER A 265 -19.71 3.57 25.12
N GLN A 266 -19.41 3.07 23.92
CA GLN A 266 -18.95 1.69 23.71
C GLN A 266 -17.61 1.39 24.41
N PHE A 267 -16.70 2.36 24.47
CA PHE A 267 -15.37 2.16 25.06
C PHE A 267 -15.36 2.38 26.56
N LYS A 268 -14.49 1.64 27.26
CA LYS A 268 -14.34 1.77 28.70
C LYS A 268 -13.29 2.82 29.02
N ALA A 269 -13.57 3.65 30.02
CA ALA A 269 -12.56 4.53 30.61
C ALA A 269 -11.81 3.75 31.71
N LEU A 270 -10.49 3.64 31.60
CA LEU A 270 -9.63 3.00 32.58
C LEU A 270 -8.42 3.91 32.85
N ALA A 271 -8.20 4.29 34.10
CA ALA A 271 -7.06 5.13 34.51
C ALA A 271 -6.89 6.43 33.69
N GLY A 272 -8.00 7.05 33.28
CA GLY A 272 -7.98 8.27 32.46
C GLY A 272 -7.87 8.04 30.95
N PHE A 273 -7.70 6.79 30.51
CA PHE A 273 -7.69 6.40 29.09
C PHE A 273 -9.04 5.85 28.66
N VAL A 274 -9.50 6.19 27.46
CA VAL A 274 -10.60 5.54 26.73
C VAL A 274 -10.02 4.40 25.91
N LEU A 275 -10.50 3.17 26.13
CA LEU A 275 -9.90 1.96 25.55
C LEU A 275 -10.93 1.07 24.85
N CYS A 276 -10.59 0.58 23.67
CA CYS A 276 -11.48 -0.28 22.87
C CYS A 276 -11.36 -1.78 23.20
N SER A 277 -10.24 -2.24 23.78
CA SER A 277 -9.99 -3.66 24.00
C SER A 277 -9.02 -3.92 25.18
N PRO A 278 -8.98 -5.15 25.71
CA PRO A 278 -8.02 -5.55 26.74
C PRO A 278 -6.55 -5.38 26.31
N GLU A 279 -6.22 -5.64 25.05
CA GLU A 279 -4.86 -5.47 24.52
C GLU A 279 -4.42 -4.00 24.56
N CYS A 280 -5.35 -3.08 24.25
CA CYS A 280 -5.10 -1.65 24.41
C CYS A 280 -4.92 -1.28 25.89
N ALA A 281 -5.62 -1.94 26.82
CA ALA A 281 -5.44 -1.71 28.24
C ALA A 281 -4.07 -2.15 28.75
N GLU A 282 -3.58 -3.31 28.28
CA GLU A 282 -2.24 -3.79 28.61
C GLU A 282 -1.16 -2.84 28.07
N GLU A 283 -1.33 -2.32 26.85
CA GLU A 283 -0.38 -1.37 26.27
C GLU A 283 -0.41 0.00 26.97
N ALA A 284 -1.60 0.50 27.32
CA ALA A 284 -1.74 1.69 28.16
C ALA A 284 -1.00 1.51 29.50
N ALA A 285 -1.15 0.35 30.14
CA ALA A 285 -0.50 0.05 31.42
C ALA A 285 1.04 0.05 31.35
N LYS A 286 1.64 -0.28 30.19
CA LYS A 286 3.09 -0.17 29.98
C LYS A 286 3.58 1.28 29.89
N THR A 287 2.70 2.19 29.48
CA THR A 287 3.03 3.60 29.23
C THR A 287 2.97 4.47 30.50
N VAL A 288 2.33 3.96 31.56
CA VAL A 288 2.10 4.67 32.85
C VAL A 288 3.20 4.32 33.90
N LYS A 289 4.30 3.69 33.49
CA LYS A 289 5.46 3.42 34.36
C LYS A 289 6.54 4.50 34.23
#